data_AF-A0A349X6A5-F1
#
_entry.id   AF-A0A349X6A5-F1
#
_cell.length_a   1.000
_cell.length_b   1.000
_cell.length_c   1.000
_cell.angle_alpha   90.00
_cell.angle_beta   90.00
_cell.angle_gamma   90.00
#
_symmetry.space_group_name_H-M   'P 1'
#
loop_
_entity.id
_entity.type
_entity.pdbx_description
1 polymer ?
#
loop_
_entity_poly.entity_id
_entity_poly.type
_entity_poly.pdbx_seq_one_letter_code
_entity_poly.pdbx_strand_id
1 'polypeptide(L)'
;GGMQGMLGTVWLILSAMSFGGVLEATGMLARIMQSVKALATNFFSLVACTAATCLVTNVSTSDQYISVAIPGRMFAGLYKEMGYASENLSRTLEDTGTVTSVLIPWNTCGAYHAAVLGIATFDYIYYCFFNLLSPIMTLLFAYFMIKIRRTEEFEETATGAGSVSA
;
A
#
# COMPACT_ATOMS: atom_id res chain seq x y z
N GLY A 1 17.63 -22.99 13.39
CA GLY A 1 16.86 -23.21 12.15
C GLY A 1 16.17 -21.97 11.59
N GLY A 2 15.88 -20.93 12.38
CA GLY A 2 15.10 -19.76 11.91
C GLY A 2 15.71 -18.98 10.74
N MET A 3 16.99 -18.62 10.80
CA MET A 3 17.66 -17.91 9.69
C MET A 3 17.71 -18.74 8.39
N GLN A 4 17.95 -20.05 8.49
CA GLN A 4 17.98 -20.93 7.32
C GLN A 4 16.59 -21.08 6.68
N GLY A 5 15.52 -21.09 7.48
CA GLY A 5 14.14 -21.14 6.99
C GLY A 5 13.67 -19.85 6.31
N MET A 6 14.19 -18.69 6.71
CA MET A 6 13.82 -17.39 6.12
C MET A 6 14.59 -17.04 4.84
N LEU A 7 15.58 -17.84 4.43
CA LEU A 7 16.36 -17.58 3.21
C LEU A 7 15.46 -17.46 1.97
N GLY A 8 14.39 -18.27 1.87
CA GLY A 8 13.43 -18.18 0.75
C GLY A 8 12.75 -16.81 0.68
N THR A 9 12.33 -16.28 1.83
CA THR A 9 11.75 -14.92 1.93
C THR A 9 12.76 -13.85 1.54
N VAL A 10 14.00 -13.95 2.02
CA VAL A 10 15.07 -12.99 1.69
C VAL A 10 15.33 -12.95 0.19
N TRP A 11 15.40 -14.12 -0.46
CA TRP A 11 15.57 -14.20 -1.92
C TRP A 11 14.41 -13.55 -2.67
N LEU A 12 13.16 -13.79 -2.25
CA LEU A 12 12.00 -13.15 -2.87
C LEU A 12 12.02 -11.63 -2.72
N ILE A 13 12.39 -11.11 -1.55
CA ILE A 13 12.54 -9.67 -1.32
C ILE A 13 13.59 -9.09 -2.28
N LEU A 14 14.77 -9.71 -2.37
CA LEU A 14 15.85 -9.26 -3.25
C LEU A 14 15.44 -9.30 -4.72
N SER A 15 14.79 -10.37 -5.17
CA SER A 15 14.25 -10.49 -6.52
C SER A 15 13.18 -9.45 -6.81
N ALA A 16 12.23 -9.24 -5.89
CA ALA A 16 11.16 -8.25 -6.02
C ALA A 16 11.73 -6.82 -6.06
N MET A 17 12.71 -6.49 -5.22
CA MET A 17 13.39 -5.20 -5.24
C MET A 17 14.17 -4.97 -6.54
N SER A 18 14.85 -6.00 -7.04
CA SER A 18 15.58 -5.95 -8.32
C SER A 18 14.61 -5.73 -9.48
N PHE A 19 13.50 -6.47 -9.52
CA PHE A 19 12.45 -6.31 -10.52
C PHE A 19 11.81 -4.92 -10.45
N GLY A 20 11.46 -4.44 -9.26
CA GLY A 20 10.95 -3.09 -9.04
C GLY A 20 11.92 -2.01 -9.54
N GLY A 21 13.23 -2.19 -9.30
CA GLY A 21 14.27 -1.30 -9.81
C GLY A 21 14.36 -1.29 -11.35
N VAL A 22 14.23 -2.44 -12.01
CA VAL A 22 14.20 -2.53 -13.48
C VAL A 22 12.94 -1.85 -14.05
N LEU A 23 11.77 -2.07 -13.43
CA LEU A 23 10.52 -1.41 -13.84
C LEU A 23 10.58 0.12 -13.71
N GLU A 24 11.28 0.61 -12.69
CA GLU A 24 11.51 2.03 -12.46
C GLU A 24 12.49 2.61 -13.50
N ALA A 25 13.63 1.93 -13.70
CA ALA A 25 14.66 2.36 -14.65
C ALA A 25 14.20 2.35 -16.11
N THR A 26 13.28 1.45 -16.47
CA THR A 26 12.68 1.37 -17.82
C THR A 26 11.51 2.34 -18.02
N GLY A 27 11.08 3.06 -16.97
CA GLY A 27 9.93 3.97 -17.04
C GLY A 27 8.57 3.28 -17.11
N MET A 28 8.51 1.95 -16.96
CA MET A 28 7.26 1.19 -16.98
C MET A 28 6.34 1.60 -15.82
N LEU A 29 6.89 1.82 -14.62
CA LEU A 29 6.09 2.31 -13.49
C LEU A 29 5.47 3.68 -13.79
N ALA A 30 6.22 4.60 -14.39
CA ALA A 30 5.72 5.91 -14.78
C ALA A 30 4.57 5.80 -15.80
N ARG A 31 4.68 4.87 -16.76
CA ARG A 31 3.60 4.64 -17.75
C ARG A 31 2.33 4.09 -17.13
N ILE A 32 2.44 3.13 -16.20
CA ILE A 32 1.28 2.60 -15.47
C ILE A 32 0.66 3.73 -14.62
N MET A 33 1.49 4.52 -13.97
CA MET A 33 1.04 5.63 -13.13
C MET A 33 0.33 6.73 -13.90
N GLN A 34 0.71 7.01 -15.15
CA GLN A 34 -0.05 7.96 -15.99
C GLN A 34 -1.51 7.53 -16.17
N SER A 35 -1.77 6.22 -16.30
CA SER A 35 -3.14 5.70 -16.41
C SER A 35 -3.90 5.83 -15.09
N VAL A 36 -3.22 5.61 -13.96
CA VAL A 36 -3.82 5.70 -12.61
C VAL A 36 -4.06 7.16 -12.21
N LYS A 37 -3.22 8.11 -12.67
CA LYS A 37 -3.31 9.53 -12.34
C LYS A 37 -4.64 10.17 -12.76
N ALA A 38 -5.28 9.66 -13.82
CA ALA A 38 -6.61 10.11 -14.23
C ALA A 38 -7.71 9.77 -13.20
N LEU A 39 -7.50 8.74 -12.39
CA LEU A 39 -8.43 8.30 -11.35
C LEU A 39 -8.14 8.97 -10.00
N ALA A 40 -6.86 9.22 -9.69
CA ALA A 40 -6.39 9.81 -8.44
C ALA A 40 -6.39 11.35 -8.45
N THR A 41 -7.58 11.96 -8.56
CA THR A 41 -7.75 13.42 -8.67
C THR A 41 -7.76 14.16 -7.33
N ASN A 42 -8.14 13.48 -6.25
CA ASN A 42 -8.20 14.00 -4.89
C ASN A 42 -7.63 13.00 -3.87
N PHE A 43 -7.43 13.40 -2.61
CA PHE A 43 -6.80 12.55 -1.60
C PHE A 43 -7.53 11.22 -1.38
N PHE A 44 -8.86 11.25 -1.30
CA PHE A 44 -9.65 10.04 -1.15
C PHE A 44 -9.43 9.08 -2.32
N SER A 45 -9.50 9.56 -3.56
CA SER A 45 -9.27 8.76 -4.75
C SER A 45 -7.83 8.25 -4.87
N LEU A 46 -6.84 9.01 -4.37
CA LEU A 46 -5.44 8.59 -4.28
C LEU A 46 -5.30 7.39 -3.34
N VAL A 47 -5.80 7.53 -2.10
CA VAL A 47 -5.79 6.45 -1.10
C VAL A 47 -6.59 5.24 -1.60
N ALA A 48 -7.75 5.46 -2.23
CA ALA A 48 -8.57 4.38 -2.79
C ALA A 48 -7.86 3.63 -3.93
N CYS A 49 -7.18 4.34 -4.83
CA CYS A 49 -6.37 3.71 -5.88
C CYS A 49 -5.21 2.91 -5.28
N THR A 50 -4.51 3.46 -4.28
CA THR A 50 -3.43 2.74 -3.58
C THR A 50 -3.96 1.48 -2.89
N ALA A 51 -5.05 1.60 -2.13
CA ALA A 51 -5.70 0.49 -1.45
C ALA A 51 -6.15 -0.60 -2.42
N ALA A 52 -6.85 -0.22 -3.50
CA ALA A 52 -7.30 -1.15 -4.53
C ALA A 52 -6.12 -1.85 -5.21
N THR A 53 -5.03 -1.13 -5.49
CA THR A 53 -3.82 -1.73 -6.07
C THR A 53 -3.21 -2.75 -5.12
N CYS A 54 -3.07 -2.42 -3.82
CA CYS A 54 -2.61 -3.38 -2.81
C CYS A 54 -3.48 -4.63 -2.76
N LEU A 55 -4.81 -4.48 -2.71
CA LEU A 55 -5.73 -5.62 -2.67
C LEU A 55 -5.61 -6.50 -3.92
N VAL A 56 -5.58 -5.89 -5.11
CA VAL A 56 -5.44 -6.60 -6.38
C VAL A 56 -4.11 -7.33 -6.45
N THR A 57 -3.01 -6.70 -6.04
CA THR A 57 -1.70 -7.34 -6.02
C THR A 57 -1.64 -8.48 -5.02
N ASN A 58 -2.23 -8.33 -3.83
CA ASN A 58 -2.35 -9.40 -2.84
C ASN A 58 -3.14 -10.59 -3.38
N VAL A 59 -4.28 -10.35 -4.03
CA VAL A 59 -5.10 -11.42 -4.63
C VAL A 59 -4.36 -12.11 -5.76
N SER A 60 -3.57 -11.37 -6.54
CA SER A 60 -2.83 -11.91 -7.68
C SER A 60 -1.53 -12.59 -7.30
N THR A 61 -0.93 -12.23 -6.16
CA THR A 61 0.41 -12.66 -5.77
C THR A 61 0.37 -13.57 -4.55
N SER A 62 1.08 -14.69 -4.59
CA SER A 62 1.22 -15.60 -3.45
C SER A 62 2.08 -15.04 -2.30
N ASP A 63 2.62 -13.84 -2.44
CA ASP A 63 3.55 -13.23 -1.50
C ASP A 63 3.21 -11.75 -1.25
N GLN A 64 3.15 -11.37 0.03
CA GLN A 64 2.79 -10.02 0.49
C GLN A 64 3.86 -8.96 0.16
N TYR A 65 5.15 -9.32 0.08
CA TYR A 65 6.22 -8.35 -0.15
C TYR A 65 6.04 -7.59 -1.46
N ILE A 66 5.64 -8.29 -2.51
CA ILE A 66 5.36 -7.69 -3.82
C ILE A 66 4.15 -6.75 -3.74
N SER A 67 3.15 -7.13 -2.95
CA SER A 67 1.93 -6.33 -2.74
C SER A 67 2.16 -5.02 -1.97
N VAL A 68 3.28 -4.86 -1.28
CA VAL A 68 3.64 -3.61 -0.60
C VAL A 68 4.70 -2.85 -1.41
N ALA A 69 5.71 -3.54 -1.93
CA ALA A 69 6.83 -2.91 -2.61
C ALA A 69 6.45 -2.25 -3.94
N ILE A 70 5.62 -2.90 -4.77
CA ILE A 70 5.22 -2.35 -6.07
C ILE A 70 4.33 -1.12 -5.89
N PRO A 71 3.20 -1.18 -5.14
CA PRO A 71 2.36 0.00 -4.94
C PRO A 71 3.10 1.14 -4.23
N GLY A 72 3.98 0.82 -3.27
CA GLY A 72 4.80 1.84 -2.61
C GLY A 72 5.68 2.63 -3.58
N ARG A 73 6.35 1.96 -4.52
CA ARG A 73 7.14 2.64 -5.56
C ARG A 73 6.28 3.40 -6.56
N MET A 74 5.16 2.81 -6.97
CA MET A 74 4.23 3.41 -7.93
C MET A 74 3.64 4.73 -7.42
N PHE A 75 3.13 4.75 -6.20
CA PHE A 75 2.39 5.89 -5.66
C PHE A 75 3.27 6.94 -4.96
N ALA A 76 4.53 6.62 -4.60
CA ALA A 76 5.43 7.57 -3.91
C ALA A 76 5.57 8.91 -4.64
N GLY A 77 5.76 8.88 -5.96
CA GLY A 77 5.85 10.09 -6.77
C GLY A 77 4.54 10.89 -6.75
N LEU A 78 3.39 10.22 -6.88
CA LEU A 78 2.09 10.87 -6.96
C LEU A 78 1.66 11.52 -5.63
N TYR A 79 1.93 10.87 -4.49
CA TYR A 79 1.71 11.47 -3.17
C TYR A 79 2.53 12.76 -3.02
N LYS A 80 3.80 12.73 -3.43
CA LYS A 80 4.68 13.91 -3.40
C LYS A 80 4.19 15.02 -4.34
N GLU A 81 3.83 14.68 -5.58
CA GLU A 81 3.28 15.62 -6.57
C GLU A 81 2.00 16.31 -6.09
N MET A 82 1.17 15.60 -5.32
CA MET A 82 -0.08 16.13 -4.75
C MET A 82 0.10 16.82 -3.39
N GLY A 83 1.33 16.96 -2.89
CA GLY A 83 1.64 17.65 -1.64
C GLY A 83 1.31 16.87 -0.36
N TYR A 84 1.19 15.54 -0.44
CA TYR A 84 0.96 14.66 0.71
C TYR A 84 2.26 14.01 1.17
N ALA A 85 2.43 13.96 2.49
CA ALA A 85 3.62 13.36 3.09
C ALA A 85 3.62 11.83 2.94
N SER A 86 4.82 11.24 2.91
CA SER A 86 5.02 9.80 2.63
C SER A 86 4.44 8.88 3.71
N GLU A 87 4.19 9.40 4.92
CA GLU A 87 3.55 8.67 6.00
C GLU A 87 2.11 8.26 5.64
N ASN A 88 1.40 9.08 4.85
CA ASN A 88 0.05 8.72 4.41
C ASN A 88 0.08 7.52 3.45
N LEU A 89 1.10 7.47 2.58
CA LEU A 89 1.31 6.33 1.68
C LEU A 89 1.66 5.09 2.50
N SER A 90 2.66 5.19 3.39
CA SER A 90 3.07 4.06 4.24
C SER A 90 1.90 3.51 5.06
N ARG A 91 1.10 4.39 5.69
CA ARG A 91 -0.11 3.99 6.40
C ARG A 91 -1.09 3.25 5.50
N THR A 92 -1.35 3.77 4.30
CA THR A 92 -2.27 3.12 3.35
C THR A 92 -1.76 1.75 2.94
N LEU A 93 -0.46 1.60 2.68
CA LEU A 93 0.16 0.31 2.33
C LEU A 93 0.02 -0.72 3.45
N GLU A 94 0.26 -0.33 4.70
CA GLU A 94 0.16 -1.25 5.83
C GLU A 94 -1.30 -1.65 6.10
N ASP A 95 -2.20 -0.67 6.14
CA ASP A 95 -3.61 -0.89 6.46
C ASP A 95 -4.37 -1.68 5.36
N THR A 96 -3.82 -1.79 4.15
CA THR A 96 -4.49 -2.41 3.00
C THR A 96 -3.70 -3.53 2.34
N GLY A 97 -2.37 -3.47 2.32
CA GLY A 97 -1.50 -4.50 1.76
C GLY A 97 -1.06 -5.51 2.80
N THR A 98 -0.63 -5.05 3.97
CA THR A 98 -0.08 -5.96 4.99
C THR A 98 -1.17 -6.80 5.65
N VAL A 99 -2.26 -6.17 6.09
CA VAL A 99 -3.27 -6.86 6.89
C VAL A 99 -4.19 -7.78 6.09
N THR A 100 -4.30 -7.59 4.78
CA THR A 100 -5.25 -8.38 3.96
C THR A 100 -4.62 -9.63 3.33
N SER A 101 -3.29 -9.77 3.37
CA SER A 101 -2.57 -10.89 2.75
C SER A 101 -3.06 -12.25 3.31
N VAL A 102 -3.36 -12.30 4.61
CA VAL A 102 -3.85 -13.51 5.29
C VAL A 102 -5.25 -13.93 4.86
N LEU A 103 -6.04 -13.04 4.26
CA LEU A 103 -7.40 -13.34 3.83
C LEU A 103 -7.45 -14.16 2.53
N ILE A 104 -6.29 -14.40 1.91
CA ILE A 104 -6.18 -15.00 0.58
C ILE A 104 -5.54 -16.39 0.71
N PRO A 105 -6.24 -17.47 0.33
CA PRO A 105 -5.81 -18.83 0.67
C PRO A 105 -4.50 -19.26 0.02
N TRP A 106 -4.21 -18.75 -1.16
CA TRP A 106 -2.97 -19.02 -1.90
C TRP A 106 -1.85 -18.02 -1.60
N ASN A 107 -2.09 -17.05 -0.73
CA ASN A 107 -1.03 -16.19 -0.20
C ASN A 107 -0.31 -16.93 0.94
N THR A 108 1.00 -16.72 1.04
CA THR A 108 1.87 -17.36 2.05
C THR A 108 1.34 -17.14 3.47
N CYS A 109 0.86 -15.93 3.79
CA CYS A 109 0.28 -15.62 5.09
C CYS A 109 -1.01 -16.42 5.34
N GLY A 110 -1.88 -16.53 4.33
CA GLY A 110 -3.14 -17.26 4.43
C GLY A 110 -2.94 -18.76 4.59
N ALA A 111 -2.03 -19.33 3.79
CA ALA A 111 -1.64 -20.75 3.85
C ALA A 111 -1.00 -21.12 5.19
N TYR A 112 -0.14 -20.25 5.73
CA TYR A 112 0.46 -20.46 7.06
C TYR A 112 -0.61 -20.50 8.15
N HIS A 113 -1.55 -19.56 8.17
CA HIS A 113 -2.61 -19.52 9.17
C HIS A 113 -3.56 -20.71 9.05
N ALA A 114 -3.91 -21.12 7.82
CA ALA A 114 -4.73 -22.31 7.60
C ALA A 114 -4.03 -23.58 8.14
N ALA A 115 -2.73 -23.71 7.92
CA ALA A 115 -1.94 -24.84 8.41
C ALA A 115 -1.83 -24.87 9.95
N VAL A 116 -1.65 -23.71 10.59
CA VAL A 116 -1.53 -23.61 12.05
C VAL A 116 -2.88 -23.80 12.75
N LEU A 117 -3.95 -23.20 12.22
CA LEU A 117 -5.29 -23.26 12.81
C LEU A 117 -6.02 -24.56 12.49
N GLY A 118 -5.58 -25.31 11.47
CA GLY A 118 -6.20 -26.56 11.03
C GLY A 118 -7.56 -26.37 10.33
N ILE A 119 -7.88 -25.13 9.90
CA ILE A 119 -9.12 -24.75 9.22
C ILE A 119 -8.80 -23.99 7.94
N ALA A 120 -9.72 -24.00 6.96
CA ALA A 120 -9.48 -23.33 5.70
C ALA A 120 -9.50 -21.81 5.87
N THR A 121 -8.82 -21.08 4.97
CA THR A 121 -8.79 -19.62 4.99
C THR A 121 -10.17 -18.99 4.96
N PHE A 122 -11.09 -19.54 4.15
CA PHE A 122 -12.46 -19.05 4.08
C PHE A 122 -13.28 -19.30 5.34
N ASP A 123 -12.85 -20.20 6.22
CA ASP A 123 -13.51 -20.44 7.50
C ASP A 123 -13.12 -19.37 8.53
N TYR A 124 -11.83 -19.02 8.60
CA TYR A 124 -11.37 -18.02 9.56
C TYR A 124 -11.57 -16.57 9.11
N ILE A 125 -11.76 -16.33 7.80
CA ILE A 125 -11.83 -14.98 7.22
C ILE A 125 -12.86 -14.08 7.93
N TYR A 126 -14.01 -14.66 8.33
CA TYR A 126 -15.09 -13.95 8.99
C TYR A 126 -14.77 -13.51 10.42
N TYR A 127 -13.77 -14.13 11.05
CA TYR A 127 -13.31 -13.79 12.40
C TYR A 127 -12.14 -12.78 12.37
N CYS A 128 -11.55 -12.53 11.20
CA CYS A 128 -10.46 -11.58 11.01
C CYS A 128 -10.95 -10.12 10.93
N PHE A 129 -11.69 -9.66 11.95
CA PHE A 129 -12.30 -8.32 11.95
C PHE A 129 -11.30 -7.19 11.71
N PHE A 130 -10.11 -7.26 12.30
CA PHE A 130 -9.07 -6.26 12.08
C PHE A 130 -8.66 -6.15 10.61
N ASN A 131 -8.42 -7.28 9.95
CA ASN A 131 -7.99 -7.34 8.56
C ASN A 131 -9.09 -6.87 7.59
N LEU A 132 -10.35 -7.15 7.91
CA LEU A 132 -11.50 -6.73 7.11
C LEU A 132 -11.82 -5.23 7.30
N LEU A 133 -11.73 -4.73 8.53
CA LEU A 133 -12.09 -3.36 8.87
C LEU A 133 -10.98 -2.36 8.56
N SER A 134 -9.71 -2.77 8.62
CA SER A 134 -8.57 -1.86 8.42
C SER A 134 -8.62 -1.11 7.07
N PRO A 135 -8.80 -1.78 5.91
CA PRO A 135 -8.95 -1.07 4.63
C PRO A 135 -10.13 -0.10 4.60
N ILE A 136 -11.24 -0.49 5.23
CA ILE A 136 -12.45 0.35 5.30
C ILE A 136 -12.16 1.60 6.13
N MET A 137 -11.48 1.45 7.27
CA MET A 137 -11.08 2.56 8.13
C MET A 137 -10.12 3.52 7.43
N THR A 138 -9.16 3.02 6.66
CA THR A 138 -8.26 3.86 5.85
C THR A 138 -9.02 4.71 4.85
N LEU A 139 -10.00 4.14 4.15
CA LEU A 139 -10.85 4.87 3.22
C LEU A 139 -11.72 5.91 3.92
N LEU A 140 -12.29 5.58 5.09
CA LEU A 140 -13.06 6.53 5.88
C LEU A 140 -12.20 7.72 6.35
N PHE A 141 -10.98 7.46 6.83
CA PHE A 141 -10.06 8.52 7.25
C PHE A 141 -9.64 9.42 6.08
N ALA A 142 -9.47 8.84 4.89
CA ALA A 142 -9.20 9.60 3.68
C ALA A 142 -10.42 10.42 3.21
N TYR A 143 -11.63 9.88 3.36
CA TYR A 143 -12.87 10.59 3.01
C TYR A 143 -13.11 11.80 3.91
N PHE A 144 -12.95 11.63 5.22
CA PHE A 144 -13.12 12.70 6.20
C PHE A 144 -11.89 13.60 6.38
N MET A 145 -10.79 13.33 5.65
CA MET A 145 -9.53 14.07 5.75
C MET A 145 -8.99 14.16 7.19
N ILE A 146 -9.10 13.06 7.96
CA ILE A 146 -8.70 13.01 9.36
C ILE A 146 -7.22 12.69 9.49
N LYS A 147 -6.46 13.57 10.17
CA LYS A 147 -5.02 13.40 10.45
C LYS A 147 -4.18 13.14 9.18
N ILE A 148 -4.43 13.90 8.12
CA ILE A 148 -3.67 13.81 6.87
C ILE A 148 -2.50 14.78 6.92
N ARG A 149 -1.27 14.26 6.80
CA ARG A 149 -0.06 15.08 6.83
C ARG A 149 0.28 15.61 5.43
N ARG A 150 0.56 16.91 5.30
CA ARG A 150 1.04 17.51 4.05
C ARG A 150 2.56 17.72 4.11
N THR A 151 3.17 17.87 2.95
CA THR A 151 4.60 18.20 2.84
C THR A 151 4.85 19.64 3.30
N GLU A 152 5.96 19.89 3.99
CA GLU A 152 6.33 21.21 4.55
C GLU A 152 6.30 22.33 3.49
N GLU A 153 6.77 22.04 2.27
CA GLU A 153 6.77 22.96 1.12
C GLU A 153 5.36 23.46 0.74
N PHE A 154 4.34 22.63 0.97
CA PHE A 154 2.92 22.97 0.75
C PHE A 154 2.27 23.64 1.97
N GLU A 155 2.76 23.39 3.18
CA GLU A 155 2.33 24.11 4.38
C GLU A 155 2.87 25.56 4.37
N GLU A 156 4.10 25.77 3.92
CA GLU A 156 4.73 27.10 3.86
C GLU A 156 4.06 28.00 2.81
N THR A 157 3.65 27.46 1.66
CA THR A 157 2.86 28.21 0.65
C THR A 157 1.45 28.55 1.12
N ALA A 158 0.81 27.67 1.90
CA ALA A 158 -0.52 27.93 2.48
C ALA A 158 -0.46 28.98 3.61
N THR A 159 0.64 29.01 4.36
CA THR A 159 0.81 29.93 5.50
C THR A 159 1.39 31.28 5.07
N GLY A 160 2.27 31.31 4.05
CA GLY A 160 2.88 32.52 3.49
C GLY A 160 1.94 33.40 2.66
N ALA A 161 0.81 32.87 2.18
CA ALA A 161 -0.23 33.67 1.53
C ALA A 161 -0.98 34.60 2.50
N GLY A 162 -0.81 34.43 3.82
CA GLY A 162 -1.43 35.26 4.86
C GLY A 162 -0.58 36.44 5.35
N SER A 163 0.67 36.61 4.88
CA SER A 163 1.61 37.62 5.44
C SER A 163 2.02 38.73 4.47
N VAL A 164 1.44 38.82 3.26
CA VAL A 164 1.75 39.88 2.27
C VAL A 164 0.62 40.93 2.13
N SER A 165 -0.27 41.03 3.12
CA SER A 165 -1.26 42.13 3.19
C SER A 165 -1.25 42.84 4.54
N ALA A 166 -0.17 43.57 4.82
CA ALA A 166 -0.14 44.64 5.82
C ALA A 166 0.83 45.73 5.37
#